data_AF-A0A5J5RCB8-F1
#
_entry.id   AF-A0A5J5RCB8-F1
#
_cell.length_a   1.000
_cell.length_b   1.000
_cell.length_c   1.000
_cell.angle_alpha   90.00
_cell.angle_beta   90.00
_cell.angle_gamma   90.00
#
_symmetry.space_group_name_H-M   'P 1'
#
loop_
_entity.id
_entity.type
_entity.pdbx_description
1 polymer ?
#
loop_
_entity_poly.entity_id
_entity_poly.type
_entity_poly.pdbx_seq_one_letter_code
_entity_poly.pdbx_strand_id
1 'polypeptide(L)'
;MTSKHFLPSPLLPQTLSPKHFSTPSKRLLPSFPSKPIPKNQSFSLRTNGFYSLPSPSVSSPSPDVEDQPSDTRSLQILNHKLKQLGIDITECVAGRENRLMCPSCNGGKSGELSLSLFINLHGYSASWLCFRAKCGWKGYKKAAADGKPSIENLGRVNKVKFKRQITVESLQLEPLCNQLTAYFAERMISSETLKRNAIMQKRSGNKIAIAFTYWRKGELVNCKYRDLAKRFWQEKNTEKILYGLDDIADASDIIIVEGEMDKLAMEEAGFRNCVSVPAGAPPSVSKKEVPAEEQDTKYRYLWNWKEYFKKASRIILVTDGDLPGQALAEELARRLGRERCWRVKWPKKNDVGHFKDANEVLMYLGPSVLKDIIDNAELYPIRGLFNFSSFFDEIDQYYHQNVVYEFGGDTTYRARERSVSIVQ
;
A
#
# COMPACT_ATOMS: atom_id res chain seq x y z
N MET A 1 63.18 -26.51 -38.34
CA MET A 1 63.56 -25.20 -37.75
C MET A 1 62.43 -24.82 -36.80
N THR A 2 62.58 -25.12 -35.51
CA THR A 2 62.82 -24.14 -34.42
C THR A 2 61.67 -23.12 -34.28
N SER A 3 61.05 -22.83 -33.14
CA SER A 3 61.30 -23.17 -31.73
C SER A 3 60.26 -22.40 -30.88
N LYS A 4 59.65 -23.06 -29.89
CA LYS A 4 59.28 -22.59 -28.51
C LYS A 4 58.29 -21.41 -28.36
N HIS A 5 57.14 -21.67 -27.72
CA HIS A 5 56.74 -21.38 -26.30
C HIS A 5 56.48 -19.88 -26.02
N PHE A 6 55.56 -19.40 -25.19
CA PHE A 6 55.02 -19.83 -23.89
C PHE A 6 53.64 -19.15 -23.65
N LEU A 7 52.73 -19.85 -22.97
CA LEU A 7 51.57 -19.28 -22.26
C LEU A 7 52.03 -18.66 -20.92
N PRO A 8 51.31 -17.66 -20.38
CA PRO A 8 51.26 -17.43 -18.93
C PRO A 8 49.89 -17.79 -18.34
N SER A 9 49.93 -18.64 -17.32
CA SER A 9 48.86 -18.98 -16.39
C SER A 9 48.51 -17.82 -15.42
N PRO A 10 47.34 -17.87 -14.76
CA PRO A 10 46.81 -16.79 -13.94
C PRO A 10 47.43 -16.73 -12.54
N LEU A 11 47.59 -15.51 -12.02
CA LEU A 11 48.04 -15.24 -10.66
C LEU A 11 46.92 -15.55 -9.65
N LEU A 12 47.20 -16.50 -8.76
CA LEU A 12 46.50 -16.70 -7.49
C LEU A 12 46.74 -15.52 -6.53
N PRO A 13 45.75 -15.09 -5.74
CA PRO A 13 45.95 -14.13 -4.66
C PRO A 13 46.59 -14.81 -3.45
N GLN A 14 47.69 -14.23 -2.97
CA GLN A 14 48.39 -14.64 -1.76
C GLN A 14 47.58 -14.27 -0.51
N THR A 15 47.45 -15.26 0.36
CA THR A 15 46.94 -15.19 1.73
C THR A 15 47.80 -14.28 2.60
N LEU A 16 47.20 -13.28 3.26
CA LEU A 16 47.82 -12.54 4.36
C LEU A 16 47.25 -13.04 5.69
N SER A 17 48.14 -13.62 6.50
CA SER A 17 47.91 -14.09 7.86
C SER A 17 47.81 -12.93 8.87
N PRO A 18 47.18 -13.13 10.04
CA PRO A 18 46.77 -12.06 10.93
C PRO A 18 47.91 -11.60 11.84
N LYS A 19 48.13 -10.27 11.91
CA LYS A 19 49.05 -9.67 12.89
C LYS A 19 48.32 -9.44 14.21
N HIS A 20 48.75 -10.19 15.21
CA HIS A 20 48.51 -9.96 16.63
C HIS A 20 49.03 -8.58 17.05
N PHE A 21 48.16 -7.74 17.60
CA PHE A 21 48.54 -6.66 18.50
C PHE A 21 47.83 -6.88 19.84
N SER A 22 48.61 -7.32 20.81
CA SER A 22 48.25 -7.41 22.22
C SER A 22 48.76 -6.16 22.93
N THR A 23 47.85 -5.35 23.47
CA THR A 23 48.15 -4.43 24.57
C THR A 23 47.03 -4.50 25.62
N PRO A 24 47.37 -4.57 26.92
CA PRO A 24 46.39 -4.75 27.98
C PRO A 24 46.00 -3.40 28.58
N SER A 25 44.72 -3.13 28.77
CA SER A 25 44.28 -2.33 29.93
C SER A 25 42.77 -2.31 30.13
N LYS A 26 42.39 -2.82 31.31
CA LYS A 26 41.31 -2.36 32.19
C LYS A 26 39.88 -2.43 31.62
N ARG A 27 39.25 -3.60 31.88
CA ARG A 27 37.80 -3.72 32.02
C ARG A 27 37.31 -2.71 33.06
N LEU A 28 36.58 -1.70 32.61
CA LEU A 28 35.63 -0.98 33.46
C LEU A 28 34.26 -1.61 33.17
N LEU A 29 33.79 -2.41 34.12
CA LEU A 29 32.42 -2.90 34.19
C LEU A 29 31.51 -1.70 34.55
N PRO A 30 30.49 -1.36 33.76
CA PRO A 30 29.42 -0.52 34.27
C PRO A 30 28.60 -1.35 35.26
N SER A 31 28.74 -1.03 36.54
CA SER A 31 27.86 -1.49 37.61
C SER A 31 26.44 -0.98 37.34
N PHE A 32 25.55 -1.88 36.92
CA PHE A 32 24.12 -1.59 36.86
C PHE A 32 23.59 -1.39 38.29
N PRO A 33 22.97 -0.24 38.63
CA PRO A 33 22.18 -0.16 39.84
C PRO A 33 20.90 -0.98 39.65
N SER A 34 20.77 -2.04 40.43
CA SER A 34 19.55 -2.82 40.60
C SER A 34 18.42 -1.91 41.06
N LYS A 35 17.45 -1.64 40.19
CA LYS A 35 16.21 -0.93 40.55
C LYS A 35 15.35 -1.83 41.45
N PRO A 36 14.71 -1.28 42.50
CA PRO A 36 13.87 -2.04 43.41
C PRO A 36 12.54 -2.44 42.76
N ILE A 37 12.12 -3.68 43.06
CA ILE A 37 10.82 -4.27 42.74
C ILE A 37 9.73 -3.54 43.53
N PRO A 38 8.70 -2.93 42.91
CA PRO A 38 7.52 -2.47 43.63
C PRO A 38 6.54 -3.64 43.83
N LYS A 39 6.21 -3.91 45.10
CA LYS A 39 5.12 -4.79 45.50
C LYS A 39 3.76 -4.16 45.16
N ASN A 40 2.83 -5.00 44.71
CA ASN A 40 1.40 -4.79 44.51
C ASN A 40 0.76 -3.67 45.35
N GLN A 41 0.05 -2.76 44.69
CA GLN A 41 -1.22 -2.20 45.18
C GLN A 41 -2.19 -2.03 44.00
N SER A 42 -3.16 -2.92 43.94
CA SER A 42 -4.32 -2.87 43.06
C SER A 42 -5.29 -1.80 43.55
N PHE A 43 -5.41 -0.69 42.82
CA PHE A 43 -6.49 0.25 43.01
C PHE A 43 -7.76 -0.28 42.33
N SER A 44 -8.61 -0.92 43.12
CA SER A 44 -10.00 -1.23 42.76
C SER A 44 -10.84 0.04 42.86
N LEU A 45 -11.34 0.54 41.74
CA LEU A 45 -12.42 1.54 41.75
C LEU A 45 -13.75 0.82 41.96
N ARG A 46 -14.44 1.27 43.02
CA ARG A 46 -15.67 0.70 43.56
C ARG A 46 -16.84 0.83 42.60
N THR A 47 -17.53 -0.28 42.41
CA THR A 47 -18.87 -0.38 41.83
C THR A 47 -19.91 0.02 42.88
N ASN A 48 -20.85 0.91 42.51
CA ASN A 48 -22.07 1.12 43.28
C ASN A 48 -23.12 0.11 42.79
N GLY A 49 -23.43 -0.85 43.64
CA GLY A 49 -24.52 -1.80 43.41
C GLY A 49 -25.86 -1.24 43.87
N PHE A 50 -26.90 -1.57 43.12
CA PHE A 50 -28.24 -1.84 43.64
C PHE A 50 -28.79 -3.06 42.89
N TYR A 51 -29.08 -4.12 43.63
CA TYR A 51 -29.76 -5.33 43.17
C TYR A 51 -31.28 -5.15 43.27
N SER A 52 -32.02 -5.70 42.31
CA SER A 52 -33.30 -6.41 42.53
C SER A 52 -33.66 -7.20 41.27
N LEU A 53 -33.77 -8.52 41.40
CA LEU A 53 -34.34 -9.45 40.42
C LEU A 53 -35.88 -9.32 40.40
N PRO A 54 -36.54 -9.73 39.30
CA PRO A 54 -37.34 -10.96 39.39
C PRO A 54 -37.22 -11.91 38.19
N SER A 55 -37.52 -13.18 38.50
CA SER A 55 -37.58 -14.38 37.66
C SER A 55 -38.72 -14.37 36.60
N PRO A 56 -38.75 -15.35 35.67
CA PRO A 56 -39.35 -15.21 34.34
C PRO A 56 -40.82 -15.64 34.29
N SER A 57 -41.62 -14.97 33.46
CA SER A 57 -42.96 -15.42 33.08
C SER A 57 -43.08 -15.56 31.56
N VAL A 58 -43.56 -16.74 31.19
CA VAL A 58 -43.95 -17.26 29.87
C VAL A 58 -44.87 -16.31 29.09
N SER A 59 -44.61 -16.18 27.78
CA SER A 59 -45.65 -15.86 26.79
C SER A 59 -45.31 -16.49 25.43
N SER A 60 -46.23 -17.34 24.97
CA SER A 60 -46.26 -18.02 23.67
C SER A 60 -46.96 -17.12 22.61
N PRO A 61 -47.17 -17.56 21.35
CA PRO A 61 -46.64 -16.90 20.16
C PRO A 61 -47.69 -16.07 19.40
N SER A 62 -47.22 -15.05 18.68
CA SER A 62 -48.03 -14.23 17.75
C SER A 62 -47.41 -14.27 16.36
N PRO A 63 -48.22 -14.15 15.30
CA PRO A 63 -48.07 -14.94 14.08
C PRO A 63 -47.02 -14.41 13.11
N ASP A 64 -46.43 -15.36 12.39
CA ASP A 64 -45.55 -15.20 11.25
C ASP A 64 -46.08 -14.14 10.26
N VAL A 65 -45.31 -13.06 10.10
CA VAL A 65 -45.33 -12.25 8.88
C VAL A 65 -43.99 -12.53 8.20
N GLU A 66 -44.04 -13.44 7.22
CA GLU A 66 -42.93 -13.71 6.31
C GLU A 66 -42.49 -12.41 5.62
N ASP A 67 -41.32 -11.92 6.00
CA ASP A 67 -40.63 -10.85 5.29
C ASP A 67 -39.91 -11.47 4.07
N GLN A 68 -40.58 -11.46 2.92
CA GLN A 68 -40.02 -11.79 1.60
C GLN A 68 -39.95 -10.51 0.74
N PRO A 69 -38.92 -10.34 -0.11
CA PRO A 69 -38.00 -9.23 -0.03
C PRO A 69 -38.34 -8.13 -1.04
N SER A 70 -38.00 -6.89 -0.69
CA SER A 70 -38.11 -5.68 -1.53
C SER A 70 -37.47 -5.78 -2.93
N ASP A 71 -36.62 -6.77 -3.17
CA ASP A 71 -35.86 -6.98 -4.41
C ASP A 71 -36.73 -7.50 -5.57
N THR A 72 -37.77 -8.31 -5.31
CA THR A 72 -38.63 -8.88 -6.38
C THR A 72 -39.49 -7.84 -7.07
N ARG A 73 -40.04 -6.88 -6.30
CA ARG A 73 -40.92 -5.82 -6.81
C ARG A 73 -40.18 -4.87 -7.76
N SER A 74 -38.94 -4.53 -7.43
CA SER A 74 -38.10 -3.65 -8.24
C SER A 74 -37.77 -4.27 -9.59
N LEU A 75 -37.42 -5.56 -9.60
CA LEU A 75 -37.15 -6.31 -10.82
C LEU A 75 -38.39 -6.43 -11.72
N GLN A 76 -39.58 -6.66 -11.14
CA GLN A 76 -40.84 -6.70 -11.89
C GLN A 76 -41.15 -5.36 -12.58
N ILE A 77 -40.96 -4.23 -11.87
CA ILE A 77 -41.17 -2.89 -12.44
C ILE A 77 -40.16 -2.61 -13.55
N LEU A 78 -38.89 -2.96 -13.34
CA LEU A 78 -37.85 -2.78 -14.35
C LEU A 78 -38.14 -3.64 -15.59
N ASN A 79 -38.57 -4.89 -15.41
CA ASN A 79 -38.97 -5.79 -16.50
C ASN A 79 -40.07 -5.17 -17.36
N HIS A 80 -41.14 -4.67 -16.72
CA HIS A 80 -42.23 -4.00 -17.45
C HIS A 80 -41.73 -2.82 -18.30
N LYS A 81 -40.84 -1.99 -17.74
CA LYS A 81 -40.27 -0.83 -18.45
C LYS A 81 -39.34 -1.21 -19.60
N LEU A 82 -38.56 -2.28 -19.45
CA LEU A 82 -37.66 -2.75 -20.50
C LEU A 82 -38.45 -3.42 -21.64
N LYS A 83 -39.52 -4.15 -21.30
CA LYS A 83 -40.43 -4.73 -22.29
C LYS A 83 -41.11 -3.67 -23.16
N GLN A 84 -41.48 -2.52 -22.59
CA GLN A 84 -41.97 -1.36 -23.36
C GLN A 84 -40.95 -0.81 -24.36
N LEU A 85 -39.65 -1.04 -24.13
CA LEU A 85 -38.56 -0.67 -25.03
C LEU A 85 -38.19 -1.79 -26.01
N GLY A 86 -38.93 -2.89 -26.03
CA GLY A 86 -38.64 -4.07 -26.86
C GLY A 86 -37.47 -4.90 -26.35
N ILE A 87 -37.08 -4.76 -25.07
CA ILE A 87 -36.01 -5.54 -24.45
C ILE A 87 -36.65 -6.60 -23.56
N ASP A 88 -36.52 -7.86 -23.95
CA ASP A 88 -36.90 -9.01 -23.13
C ASP A 88 -35.74 -9.42 -22.21
N ILE A 89 -36.03 -9.55 -20.92
CA ILE A 89 -35.04 -9.89 -19.89
C ILE A 89 -35.33 -11.22 -19.17
N THR A 90 -36.28 -12.01 -19.68
CA THR A 90 -36.66 -13.31 -19.10
C THR A 90 -35.49 -14.28 -18.92
N GLU A 91 -34.59 -14.34 -19.91
CA GLU A 91 -33.39 -15.19 -19.87
C GLU A 91 -32.12 -14.46 -19.39
N CYS A 92 -32.24 -13.20 -18.94
CA CYS A 92 -31.09 -12.40 -18.54
C CYS A 92 -30.66 -12.67 -17.09
N VAL A 93 -29.35 -12.75 -16.87
CA VAL A 93 -28.76 -12.90 -15.54
C VAL A 93 -28.31 -11.53 -15.02
N ALA A 94 -28.82 -11.14 -13.86
CA ALA A 94 -28.43 -9.90 -13.19
C ALA A 94 -26.94 -9.93 -12.75
N GLY A 95 -26.28 -8.77 -12.76
CA GLY A 95 -24.85 -8.65 -12.40
C GLY A 95 -23.87 -9.07 -13.50
N ARG A 96 -24.35 -9.48 -14.68
CA ARG A 96 -23.52 -9.84 -15.84
C ARG A 96 -23.97 -9.09 -17.09
N GLU A 97 -23.09 -9.02 -18.09
CA GLU A 97 -23.45 -8.53 -19.42
C GLU A 97 -24.20 -9.64 -20.18
N ASN A 98 -25.42 -9.32 -20.62
CA ASN A 98 -26.27 -10.20 -21.42
C ASN A 98 -26.25 -9.71 -22.87
N ARG A 99 -26.16 -10.62 -23.84
CA ARG A 99 -26.20 -10.27 -25.27
C ARG A 99 -27.56 -10.61 -25.85
N LEU A 100 -28.23 -9.59 -26.39
CA LEU A 100 -29.59 -9.68 -26.90
C LEU A 100 -29.67 -9.14 -28.33
N MET A 101 -30.78 -9.45 -28.99
CA MET A 101 -31.17 -8.76 -30.22
C MET A 101 -31.49 -7.30 -29.91
N CYS A 102 -30.92 -6.38 -30.69
CA CYS A 102 -31.18 -4.95 -30.53
C CYS A 102 -32.54 -4.58 -31.13
N PRO A 103 -33.52 -4.07 -30.36
CA PRO A 103 -34.84 -3.74 -30.89
C PRO A 103 -34.81 -2.57 -31.89
N SER A 104 -33.78 -1.72 -31.85
CA SER A 104 -33.64 -0.59 -32.77
C SER A 104 -33.13 -0.97 -34.16
N CYS A 105 -32.29 -2.00 -34.29
CA CYS A 105 -31.69 -2.38 -35.59
C CYS A 105 -31.85 -3.86 -35.96
N ASN A 106 -32.46 -4.64 -35.08
CA ASN A 106 -32.70 -6.08 -35.21
C ASN A 106 -31.46 -6.89 -35.61
N GLY A 107 -30.28 -6.53 -35.09
CA GLY A 107 -29.01 -7.19 -35.45
C GLY A 107 -28.49 -6.87 -36.86
N GLY A 108 -29.16 -5.98 -37.58
CA GLY A 108 -28.84 -5.66 -38.98
C GLY A 108 -29.02 -6.84 -39.92
N LYS A 109 -28.28 -6.83 -41.05
CA LYS A 109 -28.35 -7.89 -42.07
C LYS A 109 -27.88 -9.26 -41.56
N SER A 110 -27.02 -9.30 -40.54
CA SER A 110 -26.47 -10.53 -39.97
C SER A 110 -27.33 -11.13 -38.85
N GLY A 111 -28.34 -10.41 -38.35
CA GLY A 111 -29.15 -10.87 -37.22
C GLY A 111 -28.35 -11.09 -35.94
N GLU A 112 -27.26 -10.34 -35.74
CA GLU A 112 -26.35 -10.57 -34.60
C GLU A 112 -26.93 -10.05 -33.27
N LEU A 113 -26.61 -10.74 -32.16
CA LEU A 113 -26.90 -10.32 -30.78
C LEU A 113 -26.03 -9.12 -30.37
N SER A 114 -26.35 -7.98 -30.97
CA SER A 114 -25.57 -6.75 -30.93
C SER A 114 -25.81 -5.89 -29.70
N LEU A 115 -26.90 -6.11 -28.97
CA LEU A 115 -27.25 -5.35 -27.77
C LEU A 115 -26.56 -5.97 -26.55
N SER A 116 -25.64 -5.26 -25.92
CA SER A 116 -25.17 -5.61 -24.58
C SER A 116 -26.07 -4.92 -23.56
N LEU A 117 -26.73 -5.72 -22.72
CA LEU A 117 -27.59 -5.29 -21.64
C LEU A 117 -26.97 -5.71 -20.31
N PHE A 118 -26.85 -4.77 -19.38
CA PHE A 118 -26.47 -5.04 -17.99
C PHE A 118 -27.63 -4.69 -17.07
N ILE A 119 -28.02 -5.64 -16.22
CA ILE A 119 -29.04 -5.46 -15.18
C ILE A 119 -28.34 -5.50 -13.82
N ASN A 120 -28.63 -4.53 -12.96
CA ASN A 120 -28.10 -4.51 -11.59
C ASN A 120 -28.56 -5.75 -10.80
N LEU A 121 -27.71 -6.27 -9.89
CA LEU A 121 -27.96 -7.50 -9.12
C LEU A 121 -29.31 -7.52 -8.40
N HIS A 122 -29.75 -6.36 -7.91
CA HIS A 122 -31.00 -6.20 -7.16
C HIS A 122 -32.16 -5.69 -8.05
N GLY A 123 -32.01 -5.69 -9.38
CA GLY A 123 -33.07 -5.29 -10.31
C GLY A 123 -33.44 -3.80 -10.28
N TYR A 124 -32.66 -2.93 -9.62
CA TYR A 124 -32.99 -1.51 -9.51
C TYR A 124 -32.74 -0.69 -10.78
N SER A 125 -31.86 -1.15 -11.67
CA SER A 125 -31.58 -0.45 -12.93
C SER A 125 -31.01 -1.36 -14.00
N ALA A 126 -31.16 -0.93 -15.25
CA ALA A 126 -30.53 -1.55 -16.40
C ALA A 126 -29.92 -0.49 -17.32
N SER A 127 -28.83 -0.85 -17.98
CA SER A 127 -28.16 -0.05 -19.02
C SER A 127 -27.87 -0.91 -20.23
N TRP A 128 -27.99 -0.35 -21.43
CA TRP A 128 -27.69 -1.06 -22.67
C TRP A 128 -26.92 -0.22 -23.69
N LEU A 129 -26.20 -0.92 -24.56
CA LEU A 129 -25.50 -0.36 -25.72
C LEU A 129 -25.50 -1.38 -26.86
N CYS A 130 -25.92 -0.94 -28.04
CA CYS A 130 -25.75 -1.68 -29.28
C CYS A 130 -24.37 -1.40 -29.85
N PHE A 131 -23.56 -2.46 -30.05
CA PHE A 131 -22.20 -2.35 -30.56
C PHE A 131 -22.08 -2.21 -32.09
N ARG A 132 -23.21 -2.23 -32.82
CA ARG A 132 -23.18 -1.96 -34.26
C ARG A 132 -22.88 -0.49 -34.50
N ALA A 133 -21.81 -0.21 -35.23
CA ALA A 133 -21.39 1.14 -35.57
C ALA A 133 -22.50 1.98 -36.24
N LYS A 134 -23.38 1.34 -37.03
CA LYS A 134 -24.51 2.01 -37.70
C LYS A 134 -25.76 2.20 -36.82
N CYS A 135 -25.80 1.64 -35.61
CA CYS A 135 -26.93 1.75 -34.70
C CYS A 135 -26.57 2.57 -33.47
N GLY A 136 -25.61 2.10 -32.66
CA GLY A 136 -25.18 2.79 -31.45
C GLY A 136 -26.27 3.03 -30.39
N TRP A 137 -27.45 2.39 -30.54
CA TRP A 137 -28.59 2.61 -29.64
C TRP A 137 -28.21 2.26 -28.21
N LYS A 138 -28.46 3.19 -27.29
CA LYS A 138 -28.02 3.10 -25.91
C LYS A 138 -29.06 3.72 -24.99
N GLY A 139 -29.09 3.27 -23.74
CA GLY A 139 -30.00 3.82 -22.78
C GLY A 139 -29.80 3.29 -21.36
N TYR A 140 -30.60 3.83 -20.47
CA TYR A 140 -30.58 3.54 -19.05
C TYR A 140 -31.99 3.67 -18.47
N LYS A 141 -32.39 2.73 -17.60
CA LYS A 141 -33.66 2.77 -16.88
C LYS A 141 -33.50 2.35 -15.43
N LYS A 142 -34.31 2.95 -14.55
CA LYS A 142 -34.43 2.61 -13.12
C LYS A 142 -35.82 2.05 -12.81
N ALA A 143 -35.90 1.19 -11.79
CA ALA A 143 -37.14 0.62 -11.26
C ALA A 143 -38.06 1.73 -10.71
N ALA A 144 -37.64 2.53 -9.73
CA ALA A 144 -38.07 3.91 -9.45
C ALA A 144 -37.34 4.42 -8.20
N ALA A 145 -37.07 5.73 -8.17
CA ALA A 145 -37.17 6.57 -6.99
C ALA A 145 -37.73 7.89 -7.51
N ASP A 146 -38.84 8.36 -6.95
CA ASP A 146 -39.41 9.66 -7.30
C ASP A 146 -38.41 10.77 -7.00
N GLY A 147 -38.15 11.60 -8.01
CA GLY A 147 -37.17 12.69 -7.93
C GLY A 147 -36.51 12.92 -9.29
N LYS A 148 -36.99 13.94 -10.02
CA LYS A 148 -36.35 14.43 -11.25
C LYS A 148 -34.86 14.72 -10.99
N PRO A 149 -33.91 14.16 -11.75
CA PRO A 149 -32.56 14.69 -11.75
C PRO A 149 -32.51 15.92 -12.66
N SER A 150 -31.97 17.02 -12.13
CA SER A 150 -31.55 18.17 -12.91
C SER A 150 -30.51 17.76 -13.97
N ILE A 151 -30.63 18.33 -15.16
CA ILE A 151 -29.82 18.10 -16.35
C ILE A 151 -28.45 18.81 -16.19
N GLU A 152 -27.69 18.51 -15.13
CA GLU A 152 -26.38 19.17 -14.91
C GLU A 152 -25.23 18.22 -14.53
N ASN A 153 -25.45 16.90 -14.45
CA ASN A 153 -24.38 15.94 -14.12
C ASN A 153 -24.25 14.77 -15.10
N LEU A 154 -24.32 15.05 -16.40
CA LEU A 154 -24.15 14.05 -17.47
C LEU A 154 -22.65 13.76 -17.76
N GLY A 155 -21.87 13.41 -16.73
CA GLY A 155 -20.44 13.11 -16.86
C GLY A 155 -19.88 12.03 -15.94
N ARG A 156 -20.62 11.54 -14.94
CA ARG A 156 -20.13 10.50 -14.02
C ARG A 156 -21.24 9.53 -13.62
N VAL A 157 -21.69 8.71 -14.56
CA VAL A 157 -22.24 7.40 -14.15
C VAL A 157 -21.02 6.56 -13.75
N ASN A 158 -20.74 6.51 -12.45
CA ASN A 158 -19.78 5.57 -11.89
C ASN A 158 -20.19 4.17 -12.36
N LYS A 159 -19.50 3.63 -13.38
CA LYS A 159 -19.47 2.19 -13.62
C LYS A 159 -19.01 1.58 -12.30
N VAL A 160 -19.93 1.02 -11.52
CA VAL A 160 -19.58 0.12 -10.42
C VAL A 160 -18.91 -1.06 -11.09
N LYS A 161 -17.57 -0.99 -11.23
CA LYS A 161 -16.77 -2.08 -11.74
C LYS A 161 -16.94 -3.21 -10.74
N PHE A 162 -17.73 -4.23 -11.11
CA PHE A 162 -17.81 -5.45 -10.35
C PHE A 162 -16.37 -6.01 -10.25
N LYS A 163 -15.85 -6.09 -9.03
CA LYS A 163 -14.51 -6.60 -8.78
C LYS A 163 -14.58 -8.11 -9.03
N ARG A 164 -13.82 -8.60 -10.00
CA ARG A 164 -13.75 -10.02 -10.33
C ARG A 164 -13.23 -10.77 -9.12
N GLN A 165 -14.02 -11.73 -8.61
CA GLN A 165 -13.54 -12.69 -7.63
C GLN A 165 -12.60 -13.67 -8.35
N ILE A 166 -11.42 -13.88 -7.77
CA ILE A 166 -10.38 -14.75 -8.32
C ILE A 166 -10.02 -15.81 -7.28
N THR A 167 -9.62 -16.99 -7.76
CA THR A 167 -9.07 -18.07 -6.94
C THR A 167 -7.75 -18.55 -7.54
N VAL A 168 -6.97 -19.27 -6.74
CA VAL A 168 -5.71 -19.91 -7.16
C VAL A 168 -5.93 -20.78 -8.40
N GLU A 169 -6.99 -21.58 -8.39
CA GLU A 169 -7.38 -22.49 -9.48
C GLU A 169 -7.80 -21.71 -10.72
N SER A 170 -8.63 -20.67 -10.56
CA SER A 170 -9.10 -19.84 -11.69
C SER A 170 -7.96 -19.13 -12.41
N LEU A 171 -6.85 -18.88 -11.71
CA LEU A 171 -5.65 -18.24 -12.25
C LEU A 171 -4.59 -19.23 -12.72
N GLN A 172 -4.79 -20.53 -12.47
CA GLN A 172 -3.85 -21.62 -12.75
C GLN A 172 -2.49 -21.36 -12.08
N LEU A 173 -2.52 -20.95 -10.81
CA LEU A 173 -1.28 -20.76 -10.04
C LEU A 173 -0.77 -22.11 -9.54
N GLU A 174 0.54 -22.27 -9.62
CA GLU A 174 1.25 -23.48 -9.20
C GLU A 174 2.22 -23.15 -8.06
N PRO A 175 2.61 -24.13 -7.24
CA PRO A 175 3.77 -24.00 -6.36
C PRO A 175 5.05 -23.65 -7.13
N LEU A 176 5.99 -22.98 -6.45
CA LEU A 176 7.28 -22.61 -7.05
C LEU A 176 8.08 -23.85 -7.46
N CYS A 177 8.62 -23.81 -8.68
CA CYS A 177 9.61 -24.77 -9.15
C CYS A 177 11.03 -24.43 -8.67
N ASN A 178 11.93 -25.41 -8.73
CA ASN A 178 13.33 -25.28 -8.28
C ASN A 178 14.05 -24.07 -8.87
N GLN A 179 13.77 -23.71 -10.13
CA GLN A 179 14.37 -22.54 -10.77
C GLN A 179 13.98 -21.23 -10.04
N LEU A 180 12.71 -21.06 -9.67
CA LEU A 180 12.27 -19.86 -8.96
C LEU A 180 12.66 -19.91 -7.48
N THR A 181 12.66 -21.09 -6.86
CA THR A 181 13.19 -21.26 -5.51
C THR A 181 14.67 -20.84 -5.43
N ALA A 182 15.49 -21.27 -6.40
CA ALA A 182 16.89 -20.85 -6.50
C ALA A 182 17.03 -19.33 -6.73
N TYR A 183 16.18 -18.75 -7.59
CA TYR A 183 16.15 -17.29 -7.82
C TYR A 183 15.90 -16.48 -6.52
N PHE A 184 15.03 -16.98 -5.64
CA PHE A 184 14.78 -16.34 -4.34
C PHE A 184 15.91 -16.61 -3.34
N ALA A 185 16.49 -17.81 -3.35
CA ALA A 185 17.63 -18.14 -2.51
C ALA A 185 18.86 -17.26 -2.82
N GLU A 186 19.14 -16.97 -4.10
CA GLU A 186 20.17 -15.99 -4.51
C GLU A 186 19.93 -14.58 -3.95
N ARG A 187 18.70 -14.28 -3.54
CA ARG A 187 18.28 -13.00 -2.97
C ARG A 187 18.15 -13.06 -1.46
N MET A 188 18.66 -14.12 -0.84
CA MET A 188 18.61 -14.38 0.59
C MET A 188 17.16 -14.49 1.12
N ILE A 189 16.22 -14.92 0.27
CA ILE A 189 14.82 -15.14 0.68
C ILE A 189 14.60 -16.65 0.85
N SER A 190 14.24 -17.03 2.08
CA SER A 190 14.04 -18.41 2.50
C SER A 190 12.74 -19.00 1.95
N SER A 191 12.70 -20.34 1.85
CA SER A 191 11.46 -21.05 1.45
C SER A 191 10.32 -20.86 2.44
N GLU A 192 10.64 -20.62 3.72
CA GLU A 192 9.68 -20.35 4.80
C GLU A 192 8.97 -19.02 4.57
N THR A 193 9.74 -17.97 4.27
CA THR A 193 9.19 -16.65 3.90
C THR A 193 8.33 -16.75 2.65
N LEU A 194 8.78 -17.46 1.60
CA LEU A 194 7.99 -17.66 0.38
C LEU A 194 6.64 -18.33 0.66
N LYS A 195 6.65 -19.36 1.51
CA LYS A 195 5.45 -20.10 1.89
C LYS A 195 4.49 -19.23 2.71
N ARG A 196 4.98 -18.50 3.73
CA ARG A 196 4.14 -17.61 4.55
C ARG A 196 3.48 -16.50 3.72
N ASN A 197 4.22 -16.01 2.73
CA ASN A 197 3.80 -14.95 1.81
C ASN A 197 2.97 -15.45 0.62
N ALA A 198 2.67 -16.75 0.57
CA ALA A 198 1.93 -17.39 -0.51
C ALA A 198 2.48 -17.06 -1.91
N ILE A 199 3.81 -17.01 -2.05
CA ILE A 199 4.44 -16.81 -3.35
C ILE A 199 4.20 -18.06 -4.19
N MET A 200 3.67 -17.84 -5.40
CA MET A 200 3.35 -18.89 -6.36
C MET A 200 4.04 -18.61 -7.68
N GLN A 201 3.81 -19.48 -8.66
CA GLN A 201 4.18 -19.22 -10.05
C GLN A 201 2.98 -19.37 -10.97
N LYS A 202 3.13 -18.85 -12.18
CA LYS A 202 2.21 -19.09 -13.29
C LYS A 202 3.01 -19.49 -14.52
N ARG A 203 2.58 -20.56 -15.20
CA ARG A 203 3.15 -20.98 -16.48
C ARG A 203 2.30 -20.44 -17.63
N SER A 204 2.95 -20.08 -18.72
CA SER A 204 2.30 -19.69 -19.97
C SER A 204 3.16 -20.17 -21.14
N GLY A 205 2.83 -21.35 -21.65
CA GLY A 205 3.71 -22.11 -22.54
C GLY A 205 5.04 -22.40 -21.83
N ASN A 206 6.15 -22.08 -22.49
CA ASN A 206 7.50 -22.30 -21.95
C ASN A 206 7.98 -21.17 -21.01
N LYS A 207 7.14 -20.17 -20.72
CA LYS A 207 7.51 -19.05 -19.83
C LYS A 207 6.94 -19.27 -18.44
N ILE A 208 7.75 -18.91 -17.44
CA ILE A 208 7.36 -18.90 -16.03
C ILE A 208 7.34 -17.47 -15.51
N ALA A 209 6.39 -17.17 -14.64
CA ALA A 209 6.28 -15.90 -13.94
C ALA A 209 6.12 -16.15 -12.44
N ILE A 210 6.78 -15.33 -11.63
CA ILE A 210 6.52 -15.23 -10.19
C ILE A 210 5.15 -14.58 -10.01
N ALA A 211 4.32 -15.16 -9.15
CA ALA A 211 2.99 -14.66 -8.81
C ALA A 211 2.97 -14.24 -7.33
N PHE A 212 2.83 -12.93 -7.12
CA PHE A 212 2.58 -12.31 -5.82
C PHE A 212 1.08 -12.29 -5.57
N THR A 213 0.62 -13.07 -4.60
CA THR A 213 -0.81 -13.31 -4.33
C THR A 213 -1.30 -12.41 -3.19
N TYR A 214 -2.24 -11.52 -3.47
CA TYR A 214 -2.72 -10.53 -2.50
C TYR A 214 -3.96 -11.08 -1.79
N TRP A 215 -3.79 -11.43 -0.52
CA TRP A 215 -4.84 -12.02 0.31
C TRP A 215 -5.48 -11.02 1.26
N ARG A 216 -6.74 -11.27 1.60
CA ARG A 216 -7.44 -10.59 2.69
C ARG A 216 -8.40 -11.58 3.33
N LYS A 217 -8.24 -11.84 4.63
CA LYS A 217 -9.09 -12.74 5.42
C LYS A 217 -9.29 -14.11 4.74
N GLY A 218 -8.22 -14.65 4.17
CA GLY A 218 -8.22 -15.95 3.49
C GLY A 218 -8.76 -15.94 2.05
N GLU A 219 -9.16 -14.80 1.51
CA GLU A 219 -9.60 -14.67 0.11
C GLU A 219 -8.50 -14.09 -0.79
N LEU A 220 -8.31 -14.65 -1.98
CA LEU A 220 -7.42 -14.09 -2.99
C LEU A 220 -8.12 -12.90 -3.67
N VAL A 221 -7.61 -11.69 -3.44
CA VAL A 221 -8.23 -10.45 -3.90
C VAL A 221 -7.56 -9.91 -5.16
N ASN A 222 -6.24 -10.10 -5.27
CA ASN A 222 -5.47 -9.68 -6.44
C ASN A 222 -4.27 -10.61 -6.68
N CYS A 223 -3.70 -10.56 -7.89
CA CYS A 223 -2.45 -11.22 -8.20
C CYS A 223 -1.63 -10.35 -9.13
N LYS A 224 -0.38 -10.10 -8.74
CA LYS A 224 0.61 -9.38 -9.55
C LYS A 224 1.70 -10.35 -9.93
N TYR A 225 2.19 -10.20 -11.15
CA TYR A 225 3.16 -11.10 -11.73
C TYR A 225 4.42 -10.35 -12.10
N ARG A 226 5.54 -11.07 -12.04
CA ARG A 226 6.83 -10.61 -12.51
C ARG A 226 7.52 -11.77 -13.22
N ASP A 227 8.07 -11.50 -14.40
CA ASP A 227 8.99 -12.44 -15.02
C ASP A 227 10.46 -12.18 -14.61
N LEU A 228 11.35 -13.10 -14.97
CA LEU A 228 12.78 -12.98 -14.67
C LEU A 228 13.43 -11.76 -15.36
N ALA A 229 12.83 -11.25 -16.44
CA ALA A 229 13.24 -10.04 -17.13
C ALA A 229 12.70 -8.74 -16.48
N LYS A 230 12.14 -8.83 -15.27
CA LYS A 230 11.59 -7.71 -14.49
C LYS A 230 10.42 -6.98 -15.16
N ARG A 231 9.66 -7.66 -16.02
CA ARG A 231 8.39 -7.13 -16.54
C ARG A 231 7.27 -7.48 -15.59
N PHE A 232 6.39 -6.52 -15.33
CA PHE A 232 5.30 -6.66 -14.37
C PHE A 232 3.94 -6.52 -15.04
N TRP A 233 2.97 -7.29 -14.56
CA TRP A 233 1.56 -7.12 -14.89
C TRP A 233 0.69 -7.57 -13.71
N GLN A 234 -0.59 -7.21 -13.73
CA GLN A 234 -1.52 -7.50 -12.65
C GLN A 234 -2.86 -7.93 -13.21
N GLU A 235 -3.61 -8.74 -12.45
CA GLU A 235 -4.97 -9.11 -12.81
C GLU A 235 -5.84 -7.86 -13.02
N LYS A 236 -6.62 -7.89 -14.11
CA LYS A 236 -7.52 -6.79 -14.47
C LYS A 236 -8.81 -6.90 -13.70
N ASN A 237 -9.43 -5.75 -13.41
CA ASN A 237 -10.73 -5.64 -12.75
C ASN A 237 -10.79 -6.29 -11.35
N THR A 238 -9.65 -6.42 -10.68
CA THR A 238 -9.55 -6.81 -9.27
C THR A 238 -9.41 -5.59 -8.37
N GLU A 239 -9.61 -5.78 -7.07
CA GLU A 239 -9.38 -4.73 -6.09
C GLU A 239 -7.88 -4.50 -5.86
N LYS A 240 -7.45 -3.24 -5.80
CA LYS A 240 -6.10 -2.91 -5.36
C LYS A 240 -6.07 -2.90 -3.83
N ILE A 241 -5.34 -3.84 -3.25
CA ILE A 241 -5.06 -3.93 -1.81
C ILE A 241 -3.56 -3.94 -1.58
N LEU A 242 -3.13 -3.69 -0.35
CA LEU A 242 -1.73 -3.84 0.04
C LEU A 242 -1.32 -5.31 0.03
N TYR A 243 -0.09 -5.61 -0.38
CA TYR A 243 0.44 -6.96 -0.25
C TYR A 243 0.80 -7.22 1.22
N GLY A 244 0.32 -8.32 1.80
CA GLY A 244 0.47 -8.60 3.23
C GLY A 244 -0.52 -7.85 4.13
N LEU A 245 -1.67 -7.37 3.61
CA LEU A 245 -2.63 -6.56 4.37
C LEU A 245 -3.04 -7.17 5.73
N ASP A 246 -3.22 -8.48 5.78
CA ASP A 246 -3.61 -9.17 7.03
C ASP A 246 -2.50 -9.15 8.10
N ASP A 247 -1.23 -8.96 7.71
CA ASP A 247 -0.09 -8.91 8.63
C ASP A 247 -0.10 -7.66 9.55
N ILE A 248 -0.90 -6.64 9.19
CA ILE A 248 -0.94 -5.35 9.91
C ILE A 248 -2.27 -5.11 10.65
N ALA A 249 -3.21 -6.06 10.63
CA ALA A 249 -4.57 -5.87 11.17
C ALA A 249 -4.61 -5.40 12.64
N ASP A 250 -3.67 -5.87 13.46
CA ASP A 250 -3.57 -5.56 14.88
C ASP A 250 -2.21 -4.95 15.27
N ALA A 251 -1.44 -4.46 14.29
CA ALA A 251 -0.10 -3.94 14.53
C ALA A 251 -0.12 -2.47 14.99
N SER A 252 0.64 -2.15 16.04
CA SER A 252 0.89 -0.77 16.49
C SER A 252 2.01 -0.08 15.69
N ASP A 253 2.95 -0.86 15.18
CA ASP A 253 4.00 -0.45 14.27
C ASP A 253 3.74 -1.07 12.90
N ILE A 254 3.78 -0.28 11.84
CA ILE A 254 3.59 -0.76 10.46
C ILE A 254 4.76 -0.30 9.60
N ILE A 255 5.30 -1.21 8.79
CA ILE A 255 6.29 -0.90 7.76
C ILE A 255 5.61 -0.90 6.40
N ILE A 256 5.84 0.13 5.59
CA ILE A 256 5.35 0.21 4.20
C ILE A 256 6.54 0.27 3.27
N VAL A 257 6.68 -0.73 2.40
CA VAL A 257 7.69 -0.79 1.33
C VAL A 257 7.09 -0.54 -0.04
N GLU A 258 7.94 -0.28 -1.03
CA GLU A 258 7.48 -0.07 -2.41
C GLU A 258 7.13 -1.39 -3.12
N GLY A 259 8.01 -2.38 -3.07
CA GLY A 259 7.89 -3.62 -3.84
C GLY A 259 7.58 -4.87 -3.00
N GLU A 260 7.06 -5.91 -3.65
CA GLU A 260 6.83 -7.19 -3.00
C GLU A 260 8.14 -7.86 -2.56
N MET A 261 9.22 -7.69 -3.33
CA MET A 261 10.54 -8.22 -2.98
C MET A 261 11.09 -7.60 -1.69
N ASP A 262 10.87 -6.30 -1.49
CA ASP A 262 11.29 -5.59 -0.27
C ASP A 262 10.50 -6.08 0.93
N LYS A 263 9.21 -6.43 0.75
CA LYS A 263 8.37 -7.00 1.81
C LYS A 263 8.88 -8.36 2.25
N LEU A 264 9.32 -9.19 1.29
CA LEU A 264 9.98 -10.46 1.61
C LEU A 264 11.31 -10.21 2.34
N ALA A 265 12.09 -9.20 1.92
CA ALA A 265 13.35 -8.87 2.57
C ALA A 265 13.16 -8.37 4.02
N MET A 266 12.11 -7.60 4.29
CA MET A 266 11.73 -7.18 5.65
C MET A 266 11.43 -8.38 6.54
N GLU A 267 10.79 -9.42 6.00
CA GLU A 267 10.47 -10.62 6.76
C GLU A 267 11.71 -11.43 7.14
N GLU A 268 12.70 -11.50 6.24
CA GLU A 268 14.03 -12.08 6.53
C GLU A 268 14.77 -11.29 7.63
N ALA A 269 14.54 -9.98 7.73
CA ALA A 269 15.04 -9.14 8.83
C ALA A 269 14.20 -9.25 10.12
N GLY A 270 13.17 -10.09 10.15
CA GLY A 270 12.33 -10.34 11.31
C GLY A 270 11.06 -9.49 11.41
N PHE A 271 10.76 -8.67 10.40
CA PHE A 271 9.58 -7.80 10.39
C PHE A 271 8.42 -8.42 9.61
N ARG A 272 7.42 -8.91 10.34
CA ARG A 272 6.19 -9.44 9.74
C ARG A 272 5.12 -8.37 9.53
N ASN A 273 5.13 -7.31 10.34
CA ASN A 273 4.26 -6.14 10.28
C ASN A 273 4.58 -5.21 9.09
N CYS A 274 4.81 -5.78 7.91
CA CYS A 274 5.25 -5.09 6.71
C CYS A 274 4.28 -5.33 5.55
N VAL A 275 3.95 -4.27 4.82
CA VAL A 275 3.11 -4.30 3.62
C VAL A 275 3.80 -3.64 2.44
N SER A 276 3.49 -4.07 1.21
CA SER A 276 3.91 -3.35 -0.01
C SER A 276 2.75 -2.65 -0.70
N VAL A 277 3.02 -1.52 -1.34
CA VAL A 277 2.02 -0.80 -2.12
C VAL A 277 1.63 -1.57 -3.39
N PRO A 278 0.34 -1.57 -3.80
CA PRO A 278 -0.11 -2.31 -4.99
C PRO A 278 0.37 -1.72 -6.32
N ALA A 279 0.72 -0.44 -6.30
CA ALA A 279 1.20 0.30 -7.44
C ALA A 279 2.48 1.01 -7.00
N GLY A 280 3.56 0.83 -7.77
CA GLY A 280 4.86 1.45 -7.47
C GLY A 280 4.82 2.97 -7.48
N ALA A 281 5.98 3.57 -7.30
CA ALA A 281 6.10 5.00 -7.05
C ALA A 281 5.52 5.91 -8.17
N PRO A 282 4.93 7.06 -7.80
CA PRO A 282 4.67 8.13 -8.75
C PRO A 282 5.99 8.72 -9.27
N PRO A 283 6.00 9.32 -10.48
CA PRO A 283 7.19 10.03 -10.97
C PRO A 283 7.50 11.29 -10.15
N SER A 284 6.49 11.89 -9.51
CA SER A 284 6.64 13.08 -8.68
C SER A 284 5.47 13.24 -7.70
N VAL A 285 5.72 14.04 -6.66
CA VAL A 285 4.71 14.44 -5.68
C VAL A 285 3.67 15.34 -6.36
N SER A 286 2.40 15.15 -6.02
CA SER A 286 1.36 16.05 -6.51
C SER A 286 1.58 17.47 -5.98
N LYS A 287 1.58 18.46 -6.87
CA LYS A 287 1.57 19.88 -6.49
C LYS A 287 0.21 20.33 -5.92
N LYS A 288 -0.83 19.50 -6.07
CA LYS A 288 -2.17 19.77 -5.57
C LYS A 288 -2.28 19.30 -4.12
N GLU A 289 -3.22 19.90 -3.40
CA GLU A 289 -3.60 19.41 -2.07
C GLU A 289 -4.06 17.95 -2.11
N VAL A 290 -4.10 17.31 -0.94
CA VAL A 290 -4.68 15.97 -0.80
C VAL A 290 -6.15 16.04 -1.22
N PRO A 291 -6.56 15.33 -2.28
CA PRO A 291 -7.96 15.30 -2.66
C PRO A 291 -8.77 14.60 -1.56
N ALA A 292 -10.06 14.92 -1.46
CA ALA A 292 -10.98 14.20 -0.58
C ALA A 292 -10.95 12.68 -0.86
N GLU A 293 -11.27 11.86 0.15
CA GLU A 293 -11.13 10.40 0.11
C GLU A 293 -11.84 9.78 -1.11
N GLU A 294 -13.01 10.31 -1.50
CA GLU A 294 -13.83 9.83 -2.62
C GLU A 294 -13.22 10.16 -3.99
N GLN A 295 -12.38 11.20 -4.05
CA GLN A 295 -11.76 11.71 -5.26
C GLN A 295 -10.34 11.15 -5.47
N ASP A 296 -9.74 10.58 -4.42
CA ASP A 296 -8.39 10.01 -4.47
C ASP A 296 -8.35 8.61 -5.07
N THR A 297 -8.61 8.53 -6.37
CA THR A 297 -8.65 7.26 -7.09
C THR A 297 -7.31 6.51 -7.10
N LYS A 298 -6.17 7.22 -7.01
CA LYS A 298 -4.83 6.63 -7.07
C LYS A 298 -4.45 5.96 -5.76
N TYR A 299 -4.74 6.60 -4.63
CA TYR A 299 -4.44 6.11 -3.29
C TYR A 299 -5.66 5.55 -2.56
N ARG A 300 -6.74 5.24 -3.29
CA ARG A 300 -7.98 4.66 -2.74
C ARG A 300 -7.75 3.44 -1.86
N TYR A 301 -6.68 2.69 -2.10
CA TYR A 301 -6.32 1.55 -1.24
C TYR A 301 -6.00 1.98 0.20
N LEU A 302 -5.44 3.16 0.45
CA LEU A 302 -5.21 3.65 1.81
C LEU A 302 -6.52 3.95 2.53
N TRP A 303 -7.46 4.59 1.83
CA TRP A 303 -8.76 4.96 2.38
C TRP A 303 -9.64 3.73 2.66
N ASN A 304 -9.67 2.78 1.72
CA ASN A 304 -10.40 1.52 1.90
C ASN A 304 -9.95 0.75 3.15
N TRP A 305 -8.68 0.89 3.55
CA TRP A 305 -8.07 0.14 4.66
C TRP A 305 -7.68 1.03 5.83
N LYS A 306 -8.30 2.22 5.96
CA LYS A 306 -8.02 3.19 7.03
C LYS A 306 -8.10 2.56 8.42
N GLU A 307 -9.01 1.61 8.65
CA GLU A 307 -9.14 0.91 9.92
C GLU A 307 -7.92 0.05 10.27
N TYR A 308 -7.21 -0.54 9.30
CA TYR A 308 -5.95 -1.26 9.54
C TYR A 308 -4.85 -0.31 10.04
N PHE A 309 -4.87 0.93 9.55
CA PHE A 309 -3.92 1.95 9.91
C PHE A 309 -4.29 2.72 11.17
N LYS A 310 -5.51 2.59 11.69
CA LYS A 310 -6.03 3.40 12.80
C LYS A 310 -5.33 3.11 14.12
N LYS A 311 -4.97 1.85 14.37
CA LYS A 311 -4.25 1.41 15.57
C LYS A 311 -2.75 1.71 15.50
N ALA A 312 -2.22 1.99 14.30
CA ALA A 312 -0.81 2.24 14.12
C ALA A 312 -0.40 3.58 14.73
N SER A 313 0.39 3.52 15.79
CA SER A 313 1.04 4.70 16.39
C SER A 313 2.27 5.12 15.61
N ARG A 314 2.92 4.17 14.91
CA ARG A 314 4.11 4.44 14.12
C ARG A 314 4.10 3.70 12.78
N ILE A 315 4.37 4.45 11.72
CA ILE A 315 4.43 3.96 10.35
C ILE A 315 5.80 4.27 9.77
N ILE A 316 6.58 3.25 9.42
CA ILE A 316 7.91 3.41 8.83
C ILE A 316 7.78 3.28 7.31
N LEU A 317 8.12 4.35 6.60
CA LEU A 317 8.11 4.42 5.14
C LEU A 317 9.49 4.01 4.62
N VAL A 318 9.54 2.83 4.00
CA VAL A 318 10.74 2.17 3.49
C VAL A 318 10.66 2.08 1.97
N THR A 319 10.60 3.24 1.33
CA THR A 319 10.53 3.38 -0.13
C THR A 319 11.92 3.40 -0.76
N ASP A 320 11.99 3.21 -2.08
CA ASP A 320 13.24 3.27 -2.83
C ASP A 320 13.99 4.60 -2.57
N GLY A 321 15.33 4.53 -2.55
CA GLY A 321 16.23 5.67 -2.34
C GLY A 321 16.34 6.64 -3.51
N ASP A 322 15.43 6.57 -4.49
CA ASP A 322 15.40 7.41 -5.68
C ASP A 322 14.28 8.48 -5.61
N LEU A 323 14.24 9.36 -6.62
CA LEU A 323 13.26 10.45 -6.66
C LEU A 323 11.80 9.96 -6.68
N PRO A 324 11.43 8.92 -7.46
CA PRO A 324 10.11 8.30 -7.35
C PRO A 324 9.80 7.77 -5.95
N GLY A 325 10.71 7.02 -5.33
CA GLY A 325 10.50 6.46 -4.00
C GLY A 325 10.28 7.56 -2.95
N GLN A 326 11.08 8.63 -3.00
CA GLN A 326 10.86 9.82 -2.16
C GLN A 326 9.49 10.46 -2.40
N ALA A 327 9.04 10.53 -3.66
CA ALA A 327 7.72 11.03 -3.98
C ALA A 327 6.59 10.13 -3.45
N LEU A 328 6.78 8.80 -3.47
CA LEU A 328 5.86 7.86 -2.85
C LEU A 328 5.79 8.09 -1.33
N ALA A 329 6.92 8.19 -0.65
CA ALA A 329 6.96 8.42 0.80
C ALA A 329 6.21 9.70 1.19
N GLU A 330 6.41 10.79 0.45
CA GLU A 330 5.72 12.05 0.68
C GLU A 330 4.19 11.95 0.47
N GLU A 331 3.77 11.21 -0.55
CA GLU A 331 2.37 10.95 -0.87
C GLU A 331 1.67 10.06 0.17
N LEU A 332 2.39 9.10 0.75
CA LEU A 332 1.92 8.28 1.86
C LEU A 332 1.82 9.12 3.13
N ALA A 333 2.87 9.86 3.49
CA ALA A 333 2.93 10.65 4.71
C ALA A 333 1.83 11.72 4.79
N ARG A 334 1.54 12.42 3.68
CA ARG A 334 0.47 13.43 3.65
C ARG A 334 -0.95 12.87 3.81
N ARG A 335 -1.15 11.54 3.66
CA ARG A 335 -2.45 10.87 3.81
C ARG A 335 -2.58 10.10 5.11
N LEU A 336 -1.47 9.54 5.57
CA LEU A 336 -1.41 8.73 6.78
C LEU A 336 -1.21 9.59 8.04
N GLY A 337 -0.82 10.86 7.91
CA GLY A 337 -0.44 11.73 9.02
C GLY A 337 1.08 11.72 9.18
N ARG A 338 1.73 12.89 9.03
CA ARG A 338 3.19 13.00 9.06
C ARG A 338 3.76 12.74 10.45
N GLU A 339 3.02 13.15 11.47
CA GLU A 339 3.35 13.03 12.89
C GLU A 339 3.53 11.59 13.35
N ARG A 340 2.97 10.64 12.59
CA ARG A 340 3.09 9.20 12.83
C ARG A 340 3.86 8.48 11.73
N CYS A 341 4.56 9.21 10.86
CA CYS A 341 5.40 8.61 9.83
C CYS A 341 6.88 8.75 10.19
N TRP A 342 7.66 7.73 9.88
CA TRP A 342 9.11 7.68 9.95
C TRP A 342 9.66 7.34 8.57
N ARG A 343 10.91 7.70 8.29
CA ARG A 343 11.63 7.30 7.08
C ARG A 343 12.96 6.66 7.44
N VAL A 344 13.40 5.75 6.59
CA VAL A 344 14.76 5.21 6.66
C VAL A 344 15.74 6.07 5.88
N LYS A 345 17.01 5.99 6.25
CA LYS A 345 18.13 6.45 5.44
C LYS A 345 18.88 5.23 4.94
N TRP A 346 18.94 5.08 3.62
CA TRP A 346 19.69 3.98 3.02
C TRP A 346 21.19 4.17 3.24
N PRO A 347 21.94 3.11 3.60
CA PRO A 347 23.37 3.21 3.87
C PRO A 347 24.16 3.52 2.59
N LYS A 348 25.37 4.04 2.76
CA LYS A 348 26.32 4.22 1.65
C LYS A 348 26.72 2.86 1.09
N LYS A 349 26.71 2.75 -0.24
CA LYS A 349 27.17 1.57 -0.99
C LYS A 349 28.60 1.77 -1.49
N ASN A 350 28.94 2.99 -1.88
CA ASN A 350 30.27 3.44 -2.27
C ASN A 350 30.34 4.97 -2.09
N ASP A 351 31.42 5.61 -2.56
CA ASP A 351 31.64 7.06 -2.37
C ASP A 351 30.57 7.95 -3.02
N VAL A 352 29.82 7.43 -4.00
CA VAL A 352 28.90 8.22 -4.84
C VAL A 352 27.45 7.75 -4.71
N GLY A 353 27.21 6.56 -4.13
CA GLY A 353 25.93 5.88 -4.18
C GLY A 353 25.52 5.30 -2.84
N HIS A 354 24.20 5.22 -2.66
CA HIS A 354 23.57 4.55 -1.54
C HIS A 354 22.92 3.26 -2.03
N PHE A 355 22.63 2.36 -1.10
CA PHE A 355 21.76 1.22 -1.40
C PHE A 355 20.38 1.71 -1.83
N LYS A 356 19.76 1.01 -2.77
CA LYS A 356 18.52 1.48 -3.37
C LYS A 356 17.29 1.11 -2.53
N ASP A 357 17.22 -0.13 -2.09
CA ASP A 357 16.02 -0.73 -1.52
C ASP A 357 16.39 -1.79 -0.47
N ALA A 358 15.36 -2.35 0.17
CA ALA A 358 15.53 -3.33 1.23
C ALA A 358 16.14 -4.64 0.73
N ASN A 359 15.75 -5.10 -0.46
CA ASN A 359 16.29 -6.33 -1.02
C ASN A 359 17.78 -6.20 -1.34
N GLU A 360 18.24 -5.06 -1.86
CA GLU A 360 19.68 -4.82 -2.03
C GLU A 360 20.41 -4.86 -0.68
N VAL A 361 19.93 -4.16 0.35
CA VAL A 361 20.57 -4.19 1.67
C VAL A 361 20.63 -5.62 2.22
N LEU A 362 19.54 -6.38 2.14
CA LEU A 362 19.52 -7.78 2.57
C LEU A 362 20.58 -8.61 1.84
N MET A 363 20.67 -8.47 0.51
CA MET A 363 21.59 -9.27 -0.31
C MET A 363 23.06 -8.98 -0.03
N TYR A 364 23.40 -7.70 0.20
CA TYR A 364 24.80 -7.29 0.32
C TYR A 364 25.29 -7.14 1.76
N LEU A 365 24.42 -6.73 2.68
CA LEU A 365 24.76 -6.43 4.09
C LEU A 365 24.09 -7.38 5.09
N GLY A 366 23.09 -8.15 4.66
CA GLY A 366 22.42 -9.15 5.48
C GLY A 366 21.26 -8.62 6.33
N PRO A 367 20.51 -9.53 6.97
CA PRO A 367 19.27 -9.20 7.68
C PRO A 367 19.51 -8.36 8.94
N SER A 368 20.63 -8.52 9.64
CA SER A 368 20.95 -7.75 10.84
C SER A 368 21.12 -6.26 10.53
N VAL A 369 21.85 -5.92 9.46
CA VAL A 369 22.03 -4.52 9.05
C VAL A 369 20.72 -3.92 8.57
N LEU A 370 19.92 -4.69 7.81
CA LEU A 370 18.58 -4.24 7.41
C LEU A 370 17.72 -3.94 8.64
N LYS A 371 17.75 -4.80 9.66
CA LYS A 371 17.06 -4.58 10.93
C LYS A 371 17.51 -3.31 11.64
N ASP A 372 18.81 -3.09 11.75
CA ASP A 372 19.35 -1.89 12.38
C ASP A 372 18.91 -0.60 11.66
N ILE A 373 18.82 -0.61 10.32
CA ILE A 373 18.32 0.54 9.55
C ILE A 373 16.86 0.84 9.87
N ILE A 374 16.01 -0.18 10.00
CA ILE A 374 14.60 -0.01 10.35
C ILE A 374 14.45 0.48 11.81
N ASP A 375 15.20 -0.11 12.74
CA ASP A 375 15.16 0.28 14.15
C ASP A 375 15.62 1.73 14.37
N ASN A 376 16.51 2.24 13.50
CA ASN A 376 17.00 3.62 13.49
C ASN A 376 16.25 4.56 12.52
N ALA A 377 15.03 4.20 12.10
CA ALA A 377 14.22 5.09 11.27
C ALA A 377 13.98 6.44 11.97
N GLU A 378 14.03 7.53 11.21
CA GLU A 378 13.90 8.90 11.72
C GLU A 378 12.49 9.44 11.50
N LEU A 379 12.01 10.31 12.39
CA LEU A 379 10.69 10.93 12.24
C LEU A 379 10.61 11.66 10.89
N TYR A 380 9.50 11.47 10.19
CA TYR A 380 9.31 12.10 8.89
C TYR A 380 9.21 13.62 9.07
N PRO A 381 10.03 14.42 8.37
CA PRO A 381 10.03 15.88 8.45
C PRO A 381 8.62 16.49 8.39
N ILE A 382 8.29 17.23 9.45
CA ILE A 382 7.07 18.01 9.57
C ILE A 382 7.46 19.46 9.28
N ARG A 383 6.77 20.09 8.31
CA ARG A 383 7.08 21.48 7.93
C ARG A 383 6.92 22.40 9.16
N GLY A 384 7.92 23.22 9.43
CA GLY A 384 7.94 24.16 10.55
C GLY A 384 8.39 23.56 11.89
N LEU A 385 8.66 22.25 11.94
CA LEU A 385 9.26 21.57 13.09
C LEU A 385 10.69 21.18 12.74
N PHE A 386 11.64 21.71 13.49
CA PHE A 386 13.06 21.47 13.30
C PHE A 386 13.64 20.92 14.59
N ASN A 387 14.61 20.01 14.46
CA ASN A 387 15.38 19.59 15.63
C ASN A 387 16.33 20.73 16.01
N PHE A 388 16.40 21.08 17.29
CA PHE A 388 17.34 22.09 17.78
C PHE A 388 18.78 21.78 17.37
N SER A 389 19.16 20.50 17.36
CA SER A 389 20.51 20.07 16.94
C SER A 389 20.83 20.41 15.48
N SER A 390 19.83 20.57 14.62
CA SER A 390 20.03 20.96 13.21
C SER A 390 20.54 22.39 13.05
N PHE A 391 20.39 23.23 14.08
CA PHE A 391 20.90 24.61 14.08
C PHE A 391 22.20 24.75 14.85
N PHE A 392 22.78 23.67 15.39
CA PHE A 392 23.95 23.78 16.25
C PHE A 392 25.11 24.48 15.55
N ASP A 393 25.44 24.08 14.31
CA ASP A 393 26.50 24.70 13.52
C ASP A 393 26.20 26.17 13.18
N GLU A 394 24.93 26.51 12.92
CA GLU A 394 24.51 27.89 12.63
C GLU A 394 24.59 28.77 13.89
N ILE A 395 24.15 28.25 15.03
CA ILE A 395 24.22 28.91 16.34
C ILE A 395 25.69 29.07 16.76
N ASP A 396 26.52 28.06 16.54
CA ASP A 396 27.96 28.08 16.83
C ASP A 396 28.66 29.14 15.97
N GLN A 397 28.37 29.17 14.67
CA GLN A 397 28.87 30.21 13.76
C GLN A 397 28.38 31.61 14.15
N TYR A 398 27.12 31.76 14.55
CA TYR A 398 26.55 33.01 15.03
C TYR A 398 27.23 33.47 16.32
N TYR A 399 27.41 32.56 17.28
CA TYR A 399 28.09 32.83 18.56
C TYR A 399 29.55 33.24 18.35
N HIS A 400 30.24 32.57 17.44
CA HIS A 400 31.62 32.87 17.07
C HIS A 400 31.76 34.03 16.07
N GLN A 401 30.67 34.72 15.71
CA GLN A 401 30.66 35.84 14.75
C GLN A 401 31.30 35.52 13.39
N ASN A 402 31.28 34.24 13.01
CA ASN A 402 31.79 33.79 11.71
C ASN A 402 30.81 34.11 10.56
N VAL A 403 29.62 34.62 10.89
CA VAL A 403 28.62 35.09 9.93
C VAL A 403 28.81 36.60 9.73
N VAL A 404 29.40 36.99 8.61
CA VAL A 404 29.48 38.40 8.19
C VAL A 404 28.08 38.84 7.77
N TYR A 405 27.38 39.60 8.61
CA TYR A 405 26.20 40.33 8.17
C TYR A 405 26.63 41.50 7.27
N GLU A 406 26.31 41.45 5.97
CA GLU A 406 26.56 42.56 5.01
C GLU A 406 25.74 43.84 5.29
N PHE A 407 24.98 43.90 6.39
CA PHE A 407 24.24 45.10 6.81
C PHE A 407 24.94 45.81 7.98
N GLY A 408 26.22 46.11 7.80
CA GLY A 408 26.94 47.12 8.60
C GLY A 408 26.93 48.45 7.87
N GLY A 409 25.82 49.21 7.97
CA GLY A 409 25.83 50.61 7.55
C GLY A 409 26.84 51.39 8.39
N ASP A 410 27.70 52.17 7.73
CA ASP A 410 28.79 52.96 8.29
C ASP A 410 28.30 53.86 9.45
N THR A 411 28.44 53.39 10.69
CA THR A 411 28.21 54.23 11.87
C THR A 411 29.48 55.01 12.16
N THR A 412 29.77 56.00 11.31
CA THR A 412 30.61 57.11 11.72
C THR A 412 30.01 57.74 12.98
N TYR A 413 30.87 58.01 13.96
CA TYR A 413 30.60 58.35 15.36
C TYR A 413 29.79 59.65 15.62
N ARG A 414 29.03 60.17 14.65
CA ARG A 414 28.33 61.46 14.78
C ARG A 414 26.81 61.40 15.00
N ALA A 415 26.18 60.22 15.06
CA ALA A 415 24.72 60.14 15.08
C ALA A 415 24.08 59.20 16.14
N ARG A 416 24.80 58.72 17.17
CA ARG A 416 24.26 57.69 18.08
C ARG A 416 24.35 57.94 19.59
N GLU A 417 24.62 59.16 20.05
CA GLU A 417 24.62 59.48 21.49
C GLU A 417 23.28 60.04 22.03
N ARG A 418 22.16 59.96 21.31
CA ARG A 418 20.90 60.59 21.77
C ARG A 418 19.66 59.68 21.88
N SER A 419 19.81 58.35 21.97
CA SER A 419 18.62 57.50 21.98
C SER A 419 18.73 56.20 22.78
N VAL A 420 19.46 56.17 23.90
CA VAL A 420 19.20 55.16 24.94
C VAL A 420 19.40 55.81 26.31
N SER A 421 18.47 56.71 26.66
CA SER A 421 18.26 57.06 28.06
C SER A 421 17.46 55.93 28.69
N ILE A 422 18.13 55.21 29.58
CA ILE A 422 17.59 54.22 30.49
C ILE A 422 16.44 54.85 31.28
N VAL A 423 15.24 54.29 31.16
CA VAL A 423 14.19 54.47 32.17
C VAL A 423 14.42 53.35 33.18
N GLN A 424 14.96 53.72 34.34
CA GLN A 424 14.95 52.90 35.56
C GLN A 424 13.54 52.80 36.14
#